data_AF-A0A7W0YVK0-F1
#
_entry.id   AF-A0A7W0YVK0-F1
#
_cell.length_a   1.000
_cell.length_b   1.000
_cell.length_c   1.000
_cell.angle_alpha   90.00
_cell.angle_beta   90.00
_cell.angle_gamma   90.00
#
_symmetry.space_group_name_H-M   'P 1'
#
loop_
_entity.id
_entity.type
_entity.pdbx_description
1 polymer ?
#
loop_
_entity_poly.entity_id
_entity_poly.type
_entity_poly.pdbx_seq_one_letter_code
_entity_poly.pdbx_strand_id
1 'polypeptide(L)'
;MDEIDRRLDEIRDRGLMRRMRLISGPQGPRVLLDGQPVLLLCSNNYLGLADHPRVREAAAEAALRYGAGAGASRLVSGTMRIHRRLEERLTDFEGSEAALLFGSGYLANLGVVSALAREGDVVFSDRLNHASIIDGCRLSGAESFVYDHRDVDQLAWGLRQAGERGKVIVTDGVFSMDGDVAPLAGIVALAGEHGARVIVDEAHATGCFGPRGSGLVDELGLRPRVLATVHTGGKALG
;
A
#
# COMPACT_ATOMS: atom_id res chain seq x y z
N MET A 1 -29.06 25.83 -11.42
CA MET A 1 -27.83 25.03 -11.35
C MET A 1 -27.74 24.52 -9.93
N ASP A 2 -27.74 23.21 -9.74
CA ASP A 2 -27.67 22.65 -8.39
C ASP A 2 -26.26 22.83 -7.79
N GLU A 3 -26.09 22.50 -6.50
CA GLU A 3 -24.79 22.61 -5.83
C GLU A 3 -23.71 21.74 -6.49
N ILE A 4 -24.09 20.56 -6.99
CA ILE A 4 -23.16 19.60 -7.58
C ILE A 4 -22.63 20.14 -8.91
N ASP A 5 -23.50 20.68 -9.76
CA ASP A 5 -23.12 21.31 -11.02
C ASP A 5 -22.12 22.44 -10.81
N ARG A 6 -22.36 23.32 -9.83
CA ARG A 6 -21.41 24.39 -9.47
C ARG A 6 -20.04 23.85 -9.08
N ARG A 7 -20.01 22.81 -8.24
CA ARG A 7 -18.74 22.18 -7.83
C ARG A 7 -18.02 21.51 -9.00
N LEU A 8 -18.76 20.94 -9.96
CA LEU A 8 -18.19 20.39 -11.19
C LEU A 8 -17.62 21.49 -12.10
N ASP A 9 -18.30 22.62 -12.21
CA ASP A 9 -17.82 23.80 -12.94
C ASP A 9 -16.54 24.35 -12.31
N GLU A 10 -16.49 24.49 -10.98
CA GLU A 10 -15.28 24.90 -10.26
C GLU A 10 -14.09 23.97 -10.50
N ILE A 11 -14.30 22.64 -10.52
CA ILE A 11 -13.26 21.66 -10.84
C ILE A 11 -12.80 21.81 -12.30
N ARG A 12 -13.73 22.08 -13.21
CA ARG A 12 -13.44 22.26 -14.64
C ARG A 12 -12.65 23.54 -14.91
N ASP A 13 -13.05 24.66 -14.30
CA ASP A 13 -12.40 25.96 -14.43
C ASP A 13 -10.97 25.94 -13.89
N ARG A 14 -10.70 25.08 -12.90
CA ARG A 14 -9.35 24.83 -12.38
C ARG A 14 -8.53 23.82 -13.21
N GLY A 15 -9.09 23.24 -14.27
CA GLY A 15 -8.43 22.22 -15.08
C GLY A 15 -8.22 20.88 -14.37
N LEU A 16 -8.97 20.60 -13.30
CA LEU A 16 -8.81 19.39 -12.47
C LEU A 16 -9.81 18.27 -12.82
N MET A 17 -10.64 18.49 -13.84
CA MET A 17 -11.63 17.50 -14.28
C MET A 17 -10.94 16.25 -14.83
N ARG A 18 -11.12 15.12 -14.13
CA ARG A 18 -10.60 13.82 -14.56
C ARG A 18 -11.63 13.09 -15.43
N ARG A 19 -11.15 12.35 -16.42
CA ARG A 19 -11.98 11.49 -17.27
C ARG A 19 -11.32 10.12 -17.38
N MET A 20 -12.13 9.08 -17.20
CA MET A 20 -11.67 7.71 -17.41
C MET A 20 -11.51 7.45 -18.91
N ARG A 21 -10.48 6.67 -19.26
CA ARG A 21 -10.21 6.21 -20.63
C ARG A 21 -10.41 4.69 -20.65
N LEU A 22 -10.95 4.16 -21.75
CA LEU A 22 -11.29 2.75 -21.83
C LEU A 22 -10.13 1.95 -22.41
N ILE A 23 -9.67 0.94 -21.66
CA ILE A 23 -8.72 -0.06 -22.16
C ILE A 23 -9.52 -1.29 -22.57
N SER A 24 -9.31 -1.76 -23.80
CA SER A 24 -9.91 -2.99 -24.32
C SER A 24 -8.86 -4.11 -24.42
N GLY A 25 -9.24 -5.31 -23.97
CA GLY A 25 -8.34 -6.46 -23.93
C GLY A 25 -7.48 -6.54 -22.67
N PRO A 26 -6.51 -7.48 -22.65
CA PRO A 26 -5.63 -7.67 -21.49
C PRO A 26 -4.67 -6.49 -21.28
N GLN A 27 -4.18 -6.35 -20.04
CA GLN A 27 -3.11 -5.41 -19.69
C GLN A 27 -1.76 -5.87 -20.24
N GLY A 28 -0.99 -4.95 -20.79
CA GLY A 28 0.33 -5.23 -21.34
C GLY A 28 1.06 -3.96 -21.79
N PRO A 29 2.26 -4.08 -22.37
CA PRO A 29 3.02 -2.92 -22.83
C PRO A 29 2.31 -2.18 -23.97
N ARG A 30 1.48 -2.86 -24.76
CA ARG A 30 0.63 -2.27 -25.81
C ARG A 30 -0.83 -2.63 -25.56
N VAL A 31 -1.71 -1.65 -25.65
CA VAL A 31 -3.16 -1.82 -25.40
C VAL A 31 -3.99 -1.07 -26.44
N LEU A 32 -5.29 -1.38 -26.51
CA LEU A 32 -6.28 -0.57 -27.22
C LEU A 32 -6.89 0.44 -26.25
N LEU A 33 -6.51 1.70 -26.37
CA LEU A 33 -7.06 2.82 -25.58
C LEU A 33 -8.09 3.58 -26.42
N ASP A 34 -9.36 3.53 -26.02
CA ASP A 34 -10.52 4.03 -26.79
C ASP A 34 -10.49 3.58 -28.27
N GLY A 35 -10.17 2.30 -28.48
CA GLY A 35 -10.09 1.69 -29.81
C GLY A 35 -8.81 1.99 -30.60
N GLN A 36 -7.86 2.75 -30.03
CA GLN A 36 -6.60 3.07 -30.69
C GLN A 36 -5.42 2.28 -30.09
N PRO A 37 -4.55 1.66 -30.90
CA PRO A 37 -3.38 0.97 -30.40
C PRO A 37 -2.34 1.96 -29.87
N VAL A 38 -1.93 1.81 -28.61
CA VAL A 38 -0.96 2.68 -27.94
C VAL A 38 0.07 1.88 -27.15
N LEU A 39 1.22 2.50 -26.87
CA LEU A 39 2.17 2.04 -25.86
C LEU A 39 1.70 2.54 -24.48
N LEU A 40 1.52 1.64 -23.51
CA LEU A 40 1.04 1.96 -22.17
C LEU A 40 2.22 2.20 -21.22
N LEU A 41 2.50 3.48 -20.92
CA LEU A 41 3.61 3.90 -20.04
C LEU A 41 3.15 4.41 -18.67
N CYS A 42 1.88 4.22 -18.32
CA CYS A 42 1.28 4.71 -17.07
C CYS A 42 0.59 3.61 -16.26
N SER A 43 0.94 2.34 -16.51
CA SER A 43 0.43 1.22 -15.71
C SER A 43 1.36 0.93 -14.53
N ASN A 44 0.82 0.27 -13.50
CA ASN A 44 1.61 -0.25 -12.38
C ASN A 44 1.96 -1.74 -12.56
N ASN A 45 1.80 -2.28 -13.77
CA ASN A 45 2.06 -3.69 -14.09
C ASN A 45 3.57 -3.93 -14.33
N TYR A 46 4.38 -3.65 -13.31
CA TYR A 46 5.85 -3.52 -13.44
C TYR A 46 6.53 -4.78 -13.99
N LEU A 47 6.04 -5.96 -13.60
CA LEU A 47 6.59 -7.25 -14.02
C LEU A 47 5.80 -7.92 -15.15
N GLY A 48 4.76 -7.26 -15.67
CA GLY A 48 3.93 -7.82 -16.74
C GLY A 48 3.05 -9.01 -16.30
N LEU A 49 2.77 -9.16 -15.00
CA LEU A 49 2.04 -10.32 -14.48
C LEU A 49 0.53 -10.27 -14.68
N ALA A 50 -0.05 -9.10 -14.92
CA ALA A 50 -1.51 -8.94 -15.06
C ALA A 50 -2.15 -9.80 -16.18
N ASP A 51 -1.42 -10.15 -17.24
CA ASP A 51 -1.87 -11.07 -18.31
C ASP A 51 -1.00 -12.33 -18.43
N HIS A 52 -0.15 -12.61 -17.43
CA HIS A 52 0.75 -13.75 -17.51
C HIS A 52 -0.06 -15.08 -17.55
N PRO A 53 0.21 -16.01 -18.49
CA PRO A 53 -0.60 -17.22 -18.69
C PRO A 53 -0.83 -18.03 -17.41
N ARG A 54 0.24 -18.26 -16.64
CA ARG A 54 0.16 -18.99 -15.35
C ARG A 54 -0.74 -18.30 -14.31
N VAL A 55 -0.81 -16.97 -14.29
CA VAL A 55 -1.66 -16.23 -13.35
C VAL A 55 -3.12 -16.36 -13.77
N ARG A 56 -3.40 -16.19 -15.06
CA ARG A 56 -4.74 -16.35 -15.64
C ARG A 56 -5.30 -17.75 -15.48
N GLU A 57 -4.49 -18.77 -15.78
CA GLU A 57 -4.86 -20.18 -15.62
C GLU A 57 -5.17 -20.50 -14.15
N ALA A 58 -4.31 -20.04 -13.22
CA ALA A 58 -4.55 -20.24 -11.79
C ALA A 58 -5.82 -19.53 -11.29
N ALA A 59 -6.10 -18.32 -11.79
CA ALA A 59 -7.33 -17.59 -11.48
C ALA A 59 -8.58 -18.33 -12.01
N ALA A 60 -8.52 -18.83 -13.25
CA ALA A 60 -9.61 -19.61 -13.84
C ALA A 60 -9.86 -20.93 -13.09
N GLU A 61 -8.81 -21.67 -12.75
CA GLU A 61 -8.91 -22.89 -11.95
C GLU A 61 -9.50 -22.57 -10.56
N ALA A 62 -9.03 -21.50 -9.91
CA ALA A 62 -9.55 -21.10 -8.61
C ALA A 62 -11.04 -20.78 -8.66
N ALA A 63 -11.50 -20.06 -9.68
CA ALA A 63 -12.93 -19.76 -9.86
C ALA A 63 -13.77 -21.02 -10.04
N LEU A 64 -13.30 -21.99 -10.84
CA LEU A 64 -14.00 -23.27 -11.05
C LEU A 64 -14.00 -24.15 -9.80
N ARG A 65 -12.92 -24.11 -9.01
CA ARG A 65 -12.75 -24.96 -7.82
C ARG A 65 -13.42 -24.40 -6.57
N TYR A 66 -13.33 -23.10 -6.36
CA TYR A 66 -13.74 -22.43 -5.12
C TYR A 66 -15.03 -21.60 -5.29
N GLY A 67 -15.47 -21.36 -6.53
CA GLY A 67 -16.61 -20.50 -6.84
C GLY A 67 -16.21 -19.04 -7.04
N ALA A 68 -17.21 -18.22 -7.42
CA ALA A 68 -17.00 -16.82 -7.78
C ALA A 68 -16.76 -15.88 -6.57
N GLY A 69 -17.03 -16.33 -5.35
CA GLY A 69 -16.87 -15.50 -4.15
C GLY A 69 -16.95 -16.31 -2.86
N ALA A 70 -16.43 -15.73 -1.77
CA ALA A 70 -16.35 -16.38 -0.47
C ALA A 70 -17.69 -16.41 0.30
N GLY A 71 -18.69 -15.65 -0.13
CA GLY A 71 -20.05 -15.66 0.43
C GLY A 71 -20.23 -14.96 1.78
N ALA A 72 -19.15 -14.58 2.48
CA ALA A 72 -19.20 -13.88 3.76
C ALA A 72 -17.87 -13.20 4.10
N SER A 73 -17.84 -12.46 5.21
CA SER A 73 -16.61 -11.92 5.79
C SER A 73 -15.71 -13.03 6.36
N ARG A 74 -14.41 -12.74 6.50
CA ARG A 74 -13.41 -13.69 7.01
C ARG A 74 -13.76 -14.26 8.39
N LEU A 75 -14.37 -13.45 9.26
CA LEU A 75 -14.71 -13.81 10.65
C LEU A 75 -16.00 -14.63 10.79
N VAL A 76 -16.85 -14.66 9.75
CA VAL A 76 -18.13 -15.39 9.81
C VAL A 76 -17.99 -16.76 9.14
N SER A 77 -17.91 -16.78 7.81
CA SER A 77 -17.77 -18.03 7.03
C SER A 77 -16.95 -17.87 5.74
N GLY A 78 -16.31 -16.72 5.53
CA GLY A 78 -15.57 -16.39 4.30
C GLY A 78 -14.10 -16.80 4.30
N THR A 79 -13.59 -17.45 5.35
CA THR A 79 -12.21 -17.94 5.35
C THR A 79 -12.12 -19.28 4.62
N MET A 80 -11.58 -19.24 3.40
CA MET A 80 -11.39 -20.39 2.53
C MET A 80 -9.96 -20.92 2.60
N ARG A 81 -9.77 -22.19 2.22
CA ARG A 81 -8.43 -22.82 2.17
C ARG A 81 -7.44 -22.05 1.29
N ILE A 82 -7.91 -21.46 0.18
CA ILE A 82 -7.05 -20.67 -0.72
C ILE A 82 -6.53 -19.39 -0.06
N HIS A 83 -7.30 -18.74 0.82
CA HIS A 83 -6.85 -17.58 1.58
C HIS A 83 -5.70 -17.95 2.52
N ARG A 84 -5.86 -19.03 3.30
CA ARG A 84 -4.80 -19.51 4.21
C ARG A 84 -3.53 -19.91 3.46
N ARG A 85 -3.67 -20.63 2.34
CA ARG A 85 -2.53 -21.01 1.50
C ARG A 85 -1.78 -19.79 0.96
N LEU A 86 -2.49 -18.72 0.57
CA LEU A 86 -1.85 -17.50 0.12
C LEU A 86 -1.16 -16.77 1.28
N GLU A 87 -1.80 -16.67 2.46
CA GLU A 87 -1.19 -16.10 3.66
C GLU A 87 0.12 -16.83 4.04
N GLU A 88 0.12 -18.17 4.06
CA GLU A 88 1.33 -18.98 4.31
C GLU A 88 2.45 -18.69 3.31
N ARG A 89 2.13 -18.63 2.01
CA ARG A 89 3.12 -18.34 0.96
C ARG A 89 3.66 -16.92 1.04
N LEU A 90 2.84 -15.96 1.45
CA LEU A 90 3.27 -14.58 1.64
C LEU A 90 4.19 -14.46 2.85
N THR A 91 3.88 -15.15 3.95
CA THR A 91 4.77 -15.25 5.13
C THR A 91 6.15 -15.76 4.73
N ASP A 92 6.22 -16.85 3.95
CA ASP A 92 7.50 -17.39 3.45
C ASP A 92 8.24 -16.44 2.51
N PHE A 93 7.50 -15.78 1.61
CA PHE A 93 8.06 -14.85 0.62
C PHE A 93 8.67 -13.61 1.28
N GLU A 94 7.95 -13.01 2.22
CA GLU A 94 8.35 -11.79 2.93
C GLU A 94 9.27 -12.05 4.14
N GLY A 95 9.36 -13.30 4.59
CA GLY A 95 10.07 -13.64 5.82
C GLY A 95 9.42 -13.03 7.07
N SER A 96 8.10 -12.88 7.07
CA SER A 96 7.33 -12.40 8.23
C SER A 96 6.91 -13.56 9.13
N GLU A 97 6.37 -13.26 10.31
CA GLU A 97 5.81 -14.30 11.21
C GLU A 97 4.38 -14.70 10.80
N ALA A 98 3.66 -13.78 10.15
CA ALA A 98 2.32 -13.98 9.66
C ALA A 98 2.02 -13.02 8.49
N ALA A 99 0.98 -13.34 7.74
CA ALA A 99 0.38 -12.47 6.73
C ALA A 99 -1.15 -12.45 6.90
N LEU A 100 -1.76 -11.31 6.62
CA LEU A 100 -3.21 -11.13 6.66
C LEU A 100 -3.69 -10.51 5.35
N LEU A 101 -4.65 -11.17 4.70
CA LEU A 101 -5.20 -10.70 3.42
C LEU A 101 -6.30 -9.66 3.62
N PHE A 102 -6.22 -8.60 2.82
CA PHE A 102 -7.24 -7.58 2.65
C PHE A 102 -7.69 -7.52 1.19
N GLY A 103 -8.87 -6.94 0.94
CA GLY A 103 -9.41 -6.79 -0.42
C GLY A 103 -8.61 -5.83 -1.31
N SER A 104 -7.77 -4.97 -0.74
CA SER A 104 -6.86 -4.08 -1.46
C SER A 104 -5.75 -3.57 -0.55
N GLY A 105 -4.68 -3.02 -1.13
CA GLY A 105 -3.64 -2.32 -0.38
C GLY A 105 -4.18 -1.09 0.37
N TYR A 106 -5.21 -0.45 -0.18
CA TYR A 106 -5.91 0.66 0.49
C TYR A 106 -6.54 0.20 1.82
N LEU A 107 -7.30 -0.91 1.78
CA LEU A 107 -7.94 -1.46 2.97
C LEU A 107 -6.92 -2.02 3.98
N ALA A 108 -5.79 -2.55 3.49
CA ALA A 108 -4.70 -2.98 4.35
C ALA A 108 -4.10 -1.81 5.14
N ASN A 109 -3.83 -0.67 4.48
CA ASN A 109 -3.36 0.55 5.15
C ASN A 109 -4.36 1.07 6.18
N LEU A 110 -5.64 1.14 5.83
CA LEU A 110 -6.69 1.52 6.78
C LEU A 110 -6.65 0.61 8.01
N GLY A 111 -6.73 -0.70 7.79
CA GLY A 111 -6.79 -1.69 8.87
C GLY A 111 -5.55 -1.72 9.75
N VAL A 112 -4.35 -1.66 9.17
CA VAL A 112 -3.11 -1.74 9.95
C VAL A 112 -2.87 -0.47 10.76
N VAL A 113 -3.07 0.71 10.17
CA VAL A 113 -2.83 1.99 10.85
C VAL A 113 -3.88 2.19 11.95
N SER A 114 -5.17 1.96 11.65
CA SER A 114 -6.24 2.15 12.63
C SER A 114 -6.28 1.10 13.73
N ALA A 115 -5.68 -0.08 13.53
CA ALA A 115 -5.59 -1.10 14.57
C ALA A 115 -4.37 -0.93 15.48
N LEU A 116 -3.26 -0.39 14.96
CA LEU A 116 -2.00 -0.27 15.70
C LEU A 116 -1.79 1.09 16.36
N ALA A 117 -2.43 2.14 15.84
CA ALA A 117 -2.52 3.44 16.50
C ALA A 117 -3.90 3.61 17.17
N ARG A 118 -3.94 4.37 18.25
CA ARG A 118 -5.16 4.64 19.02
C ARG A 118 -5.15 6.05 19.59
N GLU A 119 -6.29 6.51 20.11
CA GLU A 119 -6.39 7.76 20.84
C GLU A 119 -5.32 7.85 21.96
N GLY A 120 -4.61 8.98 22.02
CA GLY A 120 -3.47 9.20 22.91
C GLY A 120 -2.10 8.84 22.33
N ASP A 121 -2.04 8.06 21.25
CA ASP A 121 -0.82 7.84 20.48
C ASP A 121 -0.56 9.01 19.49
N VAL A 122 0.65 9.05 18.92
CA VAL A 122 1.04 9.93 17.81
C VAL A 122 1.47 9.09 16.61
N VAL A 123 0.87 9.36 15.45
CA VAL A 123 1.24 8.78 14.17
C VAL A 123 2.08 9.77 13.37
N PHE A 124 3.31 9.39 13.05
CA PHE A 124 4.25 10.17 12.25
C PHE A 124 4.13 9.76 10.79
N SER A 125 3.59 10.64 9.95
CA SER A 125 3.34 10.39 8.53
C SER A 125 4.19 11.31 7.67
N ASP A 126 4.88 10.76 6.68
CA ASP A 126 5.51 11.57 5.63
C ASP A 126 4.43 12.37 4.88
N ARG A 127 4.72 13.62 4.52
CA ARG A 127 3.80 14.52 3.83
C ARG A 127 3.34 14.00 2.46
N LEU A 128 4.11 13.13 1.81
CA LEU A 128 3.77 12.53 0.51
C LEU A 128 3.24 11.11 0.60
N ASN A 129 2.98 10.59 1.80
CA ASN A 129 2.38 9.26 1.97
C ASN A 129 1.09 9.10 1.16
N HIS A 130 0.86 7.86 0.71
CA HIS A 130 -0.34 7.53 -0.05
C HIS A 130 -1.64 7.85 0.74
N ALA A 131 -2.69 8.23 0.01
CA ALA A 131 -3.96 8.67 0.60
C ALA A 131 -4.58 7.65 1.57
N SER A 132 -4.36 6.34 1.35
CA SER A 132 -4.84 5.30 2.26
C SER A 132 -4.16 5.34 3.63
N ILE A 133 -2.89 5.73 3.73
CA ILE A 133 -2.22 5.90 5.02
C ILE A 133 -2.84 7.09 5.76
N ILE A 134 -3.06 8.21 5.05
CA ILE A 134 -3.69 9.42 5.61
C ILE A 134 -5.08 9.10 6.16
N ASP A 135 -5.89 8.35 5.40
CA ASP A 135 -7.22 7.94 5.86
C ASP A 135 -7.16 6.95 7.02
N GLY A 136 -6.18 6.05 7.04
CA GLY A 136 -5.91 5.19 8.19
C GLY A 136 -5.54 5.99 9.45
N CYS A 137 -4.72 7.04 9.31
CA CYS A 137 -4.35 7.94 10.41
C CYS A 137 -5.61 8.61 10.97
N ARG A 138 -6.48 9.16 10.10
CA ARG A 138 -7.75 9.78 10.50
C ARG A 138 -8.68 8.79 11.21
N LEU A 139 -8.77 7.57 10.72
CA LEU A 139 -9.63 6.53 11.28
C LEU A 139 -9.14 6.05 12.65
N SER A 140 -7.84 6.11 12.93
CA SER A 140 -7.25 5.64 14.19
C SER A 140 -7.63 6.48 15.41
N GLY A 141 -8.02 7.75 15.22
CA GLY A 141 -8.23 8.71 16.31
C GLY A 141 -6.95 9.18 17.01
N ALA A 142 -5.77 8.71 16.58
CA ALA A 142 -4.48 9.17 17.08
C ALA A 142 -4.16 10.59 16.58
N GLU A 143 -3.31 11.31 17.31
CA GLU A 143 -2.75 12.58 16.82
C GLU A 143 -1.86 12.29 15.61
N SER A 144 -2.03 13.05 14.52
CA SER A 144 -1.16 12.93 13.35
C SER A 144 -0.09 14.01 13.36
N PHE A 145 1.18 13.61 13.36
CA PHE A 145 2.32 14.47 13.12
C PHE A 145 2.78 14.27 11.67
N VAL A 146 2.54 15.25 10.82
CA VAL A 146 3.00 15.20 9.42
C VAL A 146 4.37 15.84 9.32
N TYR A 147 5.37 15.06 8.93
CA TYR A 147 6.72 15.58 8.68
C TYR A 147 6.97 15.77 7.19
N ASP A 148 7.84 16.72 6.86
CA ASP A 148 8.27 17.05 5.52
C ASP A 148 8.93 15.85 4.86
N HIS A 149 8.75 15.79 3.55
CA HIS A 149 9.08 14.62 2.78
C HIS A 149 10.54 14.19 2.97
N ARG A 150 10.74 12.97 3.47
CA ARG A 150 12.05 12.36 3.78
C ARG A 150 12.90 13.15 4.79
N ASP A 151 12.31 14.10 5.52
CA ASP A 151 12.99 14.90 6.54
C ASP A 151 13.08 14.12 7.87
N VAL A 152 14.17 13.37 8.01
CA VAL A 152 14.46 12.59 9.21
C VAL A 152 14.73 13.46 10.44
N ASP A 153 15.17 14.72 10.26
CA ASP A 153 15.46 15.62 11.37
C ASP A 153 14.16 16.17 11.98
N GLN A 154 13.20 16.53 11.14
CA GLN A 154 11.87 16.94 11.59
C GLN A 154 11.11 15.77 12.20
N LEU A 155 11.23 14.56 11.63
CA LEU A 155 10.73 13.34 12.25
C LEU A 155 11.32 13.14 13.66
N ALA A 156 12.65 13.25 13.81
CA ALA A 156 13.32 13.14 15.11
C ALA A 156 12.82 14.20 16.11
N TRP A 157 12.60 15.44 15.65
CA TRP A 157 12.01 16.48 16.48
C TRP A 157 10.60 16.13 16.95
N GLY A 158 9.73 15.67 16.06
CA GLY A 158 8.37 15.24 16.41
C GLY A 158 8.37 14.07 17.40
N LEU A 159 9.25 13.08 17.20
CA LEU A 159 9.41 11.94 18.10
C LEU A 159 9.79 12.38 19.52
N ARG A 160 10.67 13.40 19.67
CA ARG A 160 10.99 14.01 20.97
C ARG A 160 9.78 14.70 21.60
N GLN A 161 8.99 15.45 20.81
CA GLN A 161 7.79 16.13 21.32
C GLN A 161 6.69 15.15 21.77
N ALA A 162 6.66 13.94 21.21
CA ALA A 162 5.70 12.94 21.64
C ALA A 162 5.95 12.41 23.07
N GLY A 163 7.15 12.56 23.62
CA GLY A 163 7.49 12.15 24.98
C GLY A 163 7.23 10.66 25.21
N GLU A 164 6.49 10.32 26.28
CA GLU A 164 6.17 8.92 26.63
C GLU A 164 4.94 8.35 25.92
N ARG A 165 4.29 9.13 25.04
CA ARG A 165 3.13 8.65 24.28
C ARG A 165 3.51 7.48 23.36
N GLY A 166 2.51 6.67 23.00
CA GLY A 166 2.69 5.65 21.97
C GLY A 166 3.04 6.30 20.64
N LYS A 167 4.04 5.77 19.93
CA LYS A 167 4.54 6.33 18.67
C LYS A 167 4.46 5.29 17.56
N VAL A 168 3.91 5.69 16.42
CA VAL A 168 3.86 4.88 15.20
C VAL A 168 4.36 5.72 14.05
N ILE A 169 5.42 5.30 13.39
CA ILE A 169 5.90 5.90 12.15
C ILE A 169 5.31 5.09 11.00
N VAL A 170 4.69 5.77 10.03
CA VAL A 170 4.14 5.16 8.83
C VAL A 170 4.69 5.88 7.61
N THR A 171 5.22 5.13 6.65
CA THR A 171 5.82 5.72 5.44
C THR A 171 5.67 4.81 4.22
N ASP A 172 5.49 5.38 3.03
CA ASP A 172 5.71 4.67 1.78
C ASP A 172 7.20 4.27 1.69
N GLY A 173 7.50 3.05 1.25
CA GLY A 173 8.88 2.64 0.95
C GLY A 173 9.41 3.31 -0.32
N VAL A 174 8.56 3.33 -1.36
CA VAL A 174 8.80 4.01 -2.64
C VAL A 174 7.59 4.90 -2.92
N PHE A 175 7.82 6.21 -3.08
CA PHE A 175 6.75 7.19 -3.22
C PHE A 175 6.18 7.18 -4.65
N SER A 176 4.86 7.01 -4.74
CA SER A 176 4.18 6.65 -5.99
C SER A 176 4.33 7.67 -7.14
N MET A 177 4.42 8.96 -6.82
CA MET A 177 4.40 10.03 -7.83
C MET A 177 5.80 10.51 -8.22
N ASP A 178 6.77 10.41 -7.32
CA ASP A 178 8.14 10.91 -7.51
C ASP A 178 9.13 9.78 -7.80
N GLY A 179 8.82 8.54 -7.37
CA GLY A 179 9.64 7.36 -7.58
C GLY A 179 10.89 7.29 -6.70
N ASP A 180 11.05 8.24 -5.78
CA ASP A 180 12.13 8.23 -4.81
C ASP A 180 11.83 7.34 -3.61
N VAL A 181 12.87 7.07 -2.84
CA VAL A 181 12.90 6.01 -1.83
C VAL A 181 13.00 6.62 -0.43
N ALA A 182 12.17 6.15 0.49
CA ALA A 182 12.21 6.59 1.87
C ALA A 182 13.57 6.26 2.52
N PRO A 183 14.10 7.14 3.39
CA PRO A 183 15.33 6.89 4.13
C PRO A 183 15.11 5.88 5.28
N LEU A 184 14.66 4.67 4.95
CA LEU A 184 14.19 3.67 5.93
C LEU A 184 15.23 3.31 6.99
N ALA A 185 16.52 3.26 6.64
CA ALA A 185 17.57 3.00 7.63
C ALA A 185 17.61 4.07 8.73
N GLY A 186 17.48 5.35 8.36
CA GLY A 186 17.42 6.47 9.31
C GLY A 186 16.12 6.46 10.12
N ILE A 187 14.99 6.21 9.45
CA ILE A 187 13.67 6.10 10.12
C ILE A 187 13.67 4.98 11.16
N VAL A 188 14.16 3.79 10.81
CA VAL A 188 14.21 2.63 11.71
C VAL A 188 15.21 2.85 12.86
N ALA A 189 16.33 3.54 12.62
CA ALA A 189 17.25 3.91 13.69
C ALA A 189 16.57 4.84 14.72
N LEU A 190 15.94 5.93 14.25
CA LEU A 190 15.18 6.85 15.09
C LEU A 190 14.04 6.15 15.84
N ALA A 191 13.36 5.20 15.18
CA ALA A 191 12.31 4.43 15.81
C ALA A 191 12.84 3.63 17.02
N GLY A 192 14.01 3.01 16.88
CA GLY A 192 14.68 2.31 17.97
C GLY A 192 15.07 3.23 19.13
N GLU A 193 15.60 4.42 18.84
CA GLU A 193 16.00 5.42 19.84
C GLU A 193 14.81 5.97 20.64
N HIS A 194 13.64 6.09 20.00
CA HIS A 194 12.45 6.71 20.60
C HIS A 194 11.35 5.72 21.01
N GLY A 195 11.61 4.41 20.91
CA GLY A 195 10.63 3.37 21.20
C GLY A 195 9.39 3.43 20.30
N ALA A 196 9.56 3.87 19.05
CA ALA A 196 8.48 3.95 18.08
C ALA A 196 8.36 2.66 17.26
N ARG A 197 7.12 2.36 16.85
CA ARG A 197 6.81 1.26 15.94
C ARG A 197 6.88 1.76 14.50
N VAL A 198 7.33 0.94 13.55
CA VAL A 198 7.44 1.32 12.13
C VAL A 198 6.54 0.46 11.26
N ILE A 199 5.72 1.11 10.43
CA ILE A 199 4.92 0.49 9.37
C ILE A 199 5.41 1.04 8.03
N VAL A 200 5.68 0.16 7.06
CA VAL A 200 6.15 0.56 5.73
C VAL A 200 5.17 0.08 4.66
N ASP A 201 4.73 0.97 3.77
CA ASP A 201 3.96 0.60 2.58
C ASP A 201 4.91 0.27 1.41
N GLU A 202 5.02 -1.02 1.10
CA GLU A 202 5.88 -1.61 0.07
C GLU A 202 5.14 -1.82 -1.25
N ALA A 203 3.99 -1.17 -1.46
CA ALA A 203 3.16 -1.37 -2.65
C ALA A 203 3.90 -1.08 -3.97
N HIS A 204 4.84 -0.12 -3.98
CA HIS A 204 5.67 0.21 -5.14
C HIS A 204 7.07 -0.42 -5.10
N ALA A 205 7.41 -1.15 -4.04
CA ALA A 205 8.72 -1.79 -3.89
C ALA A 205 8.67 -3.30 -4.14
N THR A 206 7.56 -3.95 -3.78
CA THR A 206 7.34 -5.38 -3.98
C THR A 206 7.54 -5.72 -5.46
N GLY A 207 8.34 -6.73 -5.74
CA GLY A 207 8.74 -7.17 -7.09
C GLY A 207 9.88 -6.38 -7.71
N CYS A 208 10.26 -5.22 -7.15
CA CYS A 208 11.31 -4.35 -7.67
C CYS A 208 12.57 -4.30 -6.79
N PHE A 209 12.43 -4.54 -5.48
CA PHE A 209 13.51 -4.48 -4.50
C PHE A 209 13.66 -5.79 -3.73
N GLY A 210 14.86 -6.00 -3.19
CA GLY A 210 15.19 -7.16 -2.36
C GLY A 210 15.56 -8.38 -3.20
N PRO A 211 16.35 -9.32 -2.63
CA PRO A 211 16.95 -10.42 -3.37
C PRO A 211 15.94 -11.38 -4.02
N ARG A 212 14.70 -11.38 -3.53
CA ARG A 212 13.59 -12.19 -4.06
C ARG A 212 12.42 -11.36 -4.60
N GLY A 213 12.56 -10.04 -4.65
CA GLY A 213 11.45 -9.13 -4.94
C GLY A 213 10.51 -8.91 -3.75
N SER A 214 10.94 -9.18 -2.53
CA SER A 214 10.18 -9.02 -1.27
C SER A 214 9.95 -7.55 -0.89
N GLY A 215 10.75 -6.62 -1.40
CA GLY A 215 10.61 -5.20 -1.12
C GLY A 215 11.85 -4.58 -0.47
N LEU A 216 11.74 -3.30 -0.16
CA LEU A 216 12.86 -2.47 0.25
C LEU A 216 13.34 -2.77 1.68
N VAL A 217 12.43 -3.14 2.58
CA VAL A 217 12.74 -3.54 3.96
C VAL A 217 13.66 -4.76 3.98
N ASP A 218 13.45 -5.72 3.07
CA ASP A 218 14.33 -6.90 2.93
C ASP A 218 15.67 -6.53 2.28
N GLU A 219 15.64 -5.71 1.21
CA GLU A 219 16.86 -5.18 0.57
C GLU A 219 17.81 -4.51 1.58
N LEU A 220 17.26 -3.78 2.54
CA LEU A 220 18.02 -3.07 3.56
C LEU A 220 18.30 -3.91 4.82
N GLY A 221 17.85 -5.16 4.88
CA GLY A 221 18.01 -6.02 6.05
C GLY A 221 17.33 -5.50 7.31
N LEU A 222 16.21 -4.77 7.16
CA LEU A 222 15.50 -4.10 8.24
C LEU A 222 14.31 -4.90 8.81
N ARG A 223 13.98 -6.05 8.22
CA ARG A 223 12.82 -6.89 8.59
C ARG A 223 12.63 -7.08 10.11
N PRO A 224 13.67 -7.41 10.92
CA PRO A 224 13.48 -7.63 12.37
C PRO A 224 13.12 -6.36 13.16
N ARG A 225 13.22 -5.17 12.56
CA ARG A 225 13.01 -3.87 13.19
C ARG A 225 11.78 -3.12 12.67
N VAL A 226 11.08 -3.69 11.68
CA VAL A 226 9.85 -3.14 11.12
C VAL A 226 8.66 -3.96 11.65
N LEU A 227 7.69 -3.28 12.27
CA LEU A 227 6.54 -3.94 12.89
C LEU A 227 5.63 -4.59 11.85
N ALA A 228 5.32 -3.86 10.78
CA ALA A 228 4.45 -4.33 9.72
C ALA A 228 4.86 -3.75 8.37
N THR A 229 4.63 -4.52 7.30
CA THR A 229 4.75 -4.07 5.92
C THR A 229 3.41 -4.25 5.22
N VAL A 230 3.03 -3.28 4.39
CA VAL A 230 1.81 -3.35 3.57
C VAL A 230 2.22 -3.57 2.13
N HIS A 231 1.63 -4.59 1.50
CA HIS A 231 1.91 -4.95 0.11
C HIS A 231 0.63 -4.91 -0.70
N THR A 232 0.73 -4.87 -2.03
CA THR A 232 -0.44 -4.93 -2.91
C THR A 232 -0.30 -5.98 -4.00
N GLY A 233 -1.38 -6.73 -4.20
CA GLY A 233 -1.49 -7.71 -5.27
C GLY A 233 -1.93 -7.13 -6.62
N GLY A 234 -2.11 -5.81 -6.74
CA GLY A 234 -2.65 -5.13 -7.93
C GLY A 234 -1.64 -4.29 -8.72
N LYS A 235 -0.35 -4.58 -8.59
CA LYS A 235 0.77 -3.84 -9.22
C LYS A 235 1.80 -4.81 -9.81
N ALA A 236 2.96 -4.97 -9.17
CA ALA A 236 4.01 -5.89 -9.64
C ALA A 236 3.53 -7.36 -9.65
N LEU A 237 2.65 -7.72 -8.72
CA LEU A 237 2.16 -9.10 -8.54
C LEU A 237 0.98 -9.48 -9.46
N GLY A 238 0.60 -8.61 -10.40
CA GLY A 238 -0.56 -8.78 -11.27
C GLY A 238 -1.79 -8.06 -10.74
#